data_AF-A0A7X8JBG7-F1
#
_entry.id   AF-A0A7X8JBG7-F1
#
_cell.length_a   1.000
_cell.length_b   1.000
_cell.length_c   1.000
_cell.angle_alpha   90.00
_cell.angle_beta   90.00
_cell.angle_gamma   90.00
#
_symmetry.space_group_name_H-M   'P 1'
#
loop_
_entity.id
_entity.type
_entity.pdbx_description
1 polymer ?
#
loop_
_entity_poly.entity_id
_entity_poly.type
_entity_poly.pdbx_seq_one_letter_code
_entity_poly.pdbx_strand_id
1 'polypeptide(L)' 'MSSHYVVTISRQFASIGRIIGLKMASNLGIELLDRDIVKEAGRHLGVQKSEISHYDENSGKSNFF' A
#
# COMPACT_ATOMS: atom_id res chain seq x y z
N MET A 1 -17.08 -20.77 -7.01
CA MET A 1 -16.35 -19.51 -6.80
C MET A 1 -14.96 -19.65 -7.38
N SER A 2 -14.51 -18.68 -8.17
CA SER A 2 -13.11 -18.60 -8.59
C SER A 2 -12.26 -18.15 -7.39
N SER A 3 -11.19 -18.86 -7.08
CA SER A 3 -10.26 -18.47 -6.01
C SER A 3 -9.24 -17.50 -6.56
N HIS A 4 -9.15 -16.29 -6.00
CA HIS A 4 -8.14 -15.32 -6.39
C HIS A 4 -6.86 -15.55 -5.56
N TYR A 5 -5.71 -15.58 -6.23
CA TYR A 5 -4.42 -15.64 -5.57
C TYR A 5 -4.00 -14.23 -5.14
N VAL A 6 -3.92 -13.99 -3.84
CA VAL A 6 -3.62 -12.67 -3.26
C VAL A 6 -2.40 -12.77 -2.35
N VAL A 7 -1.47 -11.83 -2.51
CA VAL A 7 -0.28 -11.69 -1.66
C VAL A 7 -0.31 -10.32 -0.99
N THR A 8 -0.24 -10.31 0.35
CA THR A 8 -0.14 -9.09 1.15
C THR A 8 1.26 -8.96 1.72
N ILE A 9 1.92 -7.81 1.50
CA ILE A 9 3.27 -7.54 2.00
C ILE A 9 3.20 -6.41 3.03
N SER A 10 3.41 -6.75 4.30
CA SER A 10 3.65 -5.75 5.36
C SER A 10 5.15 -5.43 5.42
N ARG A 11 5.50 -4.17 5.65
CA ARG A 11 6.89 -3.69 5.56
C ARG A 11 7.12 -2.53 6.53
N GLN A 12 8.38 -2.29 6.93
CA GLN A 12 8.75 -1.10 7.71
C GLN A 12 8.96 0.12 6.80
N PHE A 13 8.86 1.33 7.34
CA PHE A 13 9.27 2.54 6.60
C PHE A 13 10.72 2.43 6.13
N ALA A 14 10.98 2.90 4.90
CA ALA A 14 12.27 2.82 4.22
C ALA A 14 12.82 1.40 3.95
N SER A 15 12.04 0.33 4.13
CA SER A 15 12.50 -1.05 3.91
C SER A 15 12.44 -1.53 2.44
N ILE A 16 12.35 -0.59 1.48
CA ILE A 16 12.37 -0.90 0.03
C ILE A 16 11.19 -1.81 -0.41
N GLY A 17 10.12 -1.91 0.38
CA GLY A 17 8.99 -2.83 0.15
C GLY A 17 8.35 -2.72 -1.24
N ARG A 18 8.28 -1.49 -1.80
CA ARG A 18 7.74 -1.26 -3.15
C ARG A 18 8.54 -1.97 -4.24
N ILE A 19 9.87 -2.01 -4.15
CA ILE A 19 10.72 -2.67 -5.18
C ILE A 19 10.52 -4.19 -5.13
N ILE A 20 10.38 -4.75 -3.92
CA ILE A 20 10.11 -6.18 -3.73
C ILE A 20 8.75 -6.53 -4.32
N GLY A 21 7.71 -5.74 -4.01
CA GLY A 21 6.36 -5.92 -4.55
C GLY A 21 6.33 -5.88 -6.08
N LEU A 22 7.03 -4.92 -6.71
CA LEU A 22 7.11 -4.82 -8.18
C LEU A 22 7.78 -6.03 -8.81
N LYS A 23 8.92 -6.49 -8.28
CA LYS A 23 9.62 -7.68 -8.80
C LYS A 23 8.78 -8.95 -8.64
N MET A 24 8.15 -9.12 -7.48
CA MET A 24 7.27 -10.25 -7.22
C MET A 24 6.06 -10.26 -8.16
N ALA A 25 5.39 -9.12 -8.32
CA ALA A 25 4.24 -8.97 -9.21
C ALA A 25 4.60 -9.30 -10.66
N SER A 26 5.76 -8.81 -11.13
CA SER A 26 6.29 -9.13 -12.46
C SER A 26 6.57 -10.63 -12.63
N ASN A 27 7.16 -11.29 -11.63
CA ASN A 27 7.50 -12.71 -11.71
C ASN A 27 6.26 -13.61 -11.69
N LEU A 28 5.21 -13.19 -10.99
CA LEU A 28 3.96 -13.94 -10.86
C LEU A 28 2.93 -13.58 -11.94
N GLY A 29 3.17 -12.52 -12.73
CA GLY A 29 2.21 -12.03 -13.72
C GLY A 29 0.91 -11.48 -13.09
N ILE A 30 1.02 -10.86 -11.90
CA ILE A 30 -0.12 -10.29 -11.17
C ILE A 30 0.02 -8.77 -11.03
N GLU A 31 -1.09 -8.08 -10.76
CA GLU A 31 -1.10 -6.64 -10.50
C GLU A 31 -0.56 -6.32 -9.10
N LEU A 32 0.20 -5.22 -8.99
CA LEU A 32 0.61 -4.65 -7.70
C LEU A 32 -0.33 -3.50 -7.33
N LEU A 33 -1.13 -3.72 -6.29
CA LEU A 33 -1.96 -2.69 -5.69
C LEU A 33 -1.22 -2.05 -4.51
N ASP A 34 -0.65 -0.86 -4.72
CA ASP A 34 -0.02 -0.05 -3.66
C ASP A 34 -1.05 0.98 -3.15
N ARG A 35 -0.80 2.29 -3.29
CA ARG A 35 -1.69 3.37 -2.80
C ARG A 35 -3.12 3.32 -3.35
N ASP A 36 -3.34 2.67 -4.48
CA ASP A 36 -4.66 2.58 -5.10
C ASP A 36 -5.62 1.71 -4.29
N ILE A 37 -5.13 0.68 -3.58
CA ILE A 37 -5.97 -0.13 -2.69
C ILE A 37 -6.51 0.69 -1.51
N VAL A 38 -5.67 1.59 -0.99
CA VAL A 38 -6.01 2.48 0.12
C VAL A 38 -7.05 3.51 -0.31
N LYS A 39 -6.89 4.08 -1.51
CA LYS A 39 -7.88 4.99 -2.10
C LYS A 39 -9.22 4.29 -2.28
N GLU A 40 -9.21 3.08 -2.78
CA GLU A 40 -10.44 2.36 -3.11
C GLU A 40 -11.17 1.82 -1.88
N ALA A 41 -10.42 1.37 -0.86
CA ALA A 41 -10.96 1.11 0.47
C ALA A 41 -11.60 2.37 1.07
N GLY A 42 -10.96 3.53 0.91
CA GLY A 42 -11.49 4.81 1.36
C GLY A 42 -12.84 5.16 0.73
N ARG A 43 -12.96 4.94 -0.59
CA ARG A 43 -14.21 5.13 -1.34
C ARG A 43 -15.32 4.23 -0.82
N HIS A 44 -15.03 2.96 -0.51
CA HIS A 44 -16.01 2.01 0.02
C HIS A 44 -16.45 2.34 1.45
N LEU A 45 -15.53 2.86 2.26
CA LEU A 45 -15.77 3.21 3.66
C LEU A 45 -16.37 4.62 3.85
N GLY A 46 -16.47 5.42 2.78
CA GLY A 46 -17.00 6.79 2.83
C GLY A 46 -16.10 7.78 3.57
N VAL A 47 -14.82 7.44 3.79
CA VAL A 47 -13.83 8.30 4.47
C VAL A 47 -13.05 9.14 3.47
N GLN A 48 -12.75 10.38 3.84
CA GLN A 48 -12.02 11.29 2.98
C GLN A 48 -10.52 10.95 2.93
N LYS A 49 -9.88 11.20 1.78
CA LYS A 49 -8.45 10.94 1.57
C LYS A 49 -7.55 11.60 2.63
N SER A 50 -7.95 12.77 3.13
CA SER A 50 -7.25 13.50 4.20
C SER A 50 -7.21 12.73 5.52
N GLU A 51 -8.29 12.02 5.86
CA GLU A 51 -8.34 11.19 7.07
C GLU A 51 -7.49 9.94 6.89
N ILE A 52 -7.55 9.32 5.72
CA ILE A 52 -6.77 8.10 5.42
C ILE A 52 -5.27 8.37 5.46
N SER A 53 -4.81 9.54 4.99
CA SER A 53 -3.41 9.92 5.07
C SER A 53 -2.86 10.07 6.49
N HIS A 54 -3.71 10.26 7.50
CA HIS A 54 -3.28 10.25 8.90
C HIS A 54 -2.94 8.85 9.41
N TYR A 55 -3.60 7.82 8.86
CA TYR A 55 -3.38 6.42 9.21
C TYR A 55 -2.26 5.77 8.38
N ASP A 56 -1.86 6.39 7.26
CA ASP A 56 -0.69 5.97 6.51
C ASP A 56 0.58 6.18 7.34
N GLU A 57 1.63 5.42 7.04
CA GLU A 57 2.89 5.50 7.77
C GLU A 57 3.55 6.87 7.54
N ASN A 58 3.26 7.80 8.43
CA ASN A 58 3.94 9.06 8.49
C ASN A 58 5.37 8.79 8.97
N SER A 59 6.36 8.99 8.10
CA SER A 59 7.70 9.35 8.57
C SER A 59 7.51 10.63 9.36
N GLY A 60 7.39 10.54 10.69
CA GLY A 60 7.17 11.70 11.54
C GLY A 60 8.08 12.83 11.05
N LYS A 61 7.51 14.02 10.79
CA LYS A 61 8.30 15.16 10.33
C LYS A 61 9.39 15.41 11.36
N SER A 62 10.58 14.87 11.14
CA SER A 62 11.76 15.24 11.88
C SER A 62 12.14 16.62 11.36
N ASN A 63 11.71 17.67 12.06
CA ASN A 63 12.24 19.03 11.91
C ASN A 63 13.70 19.05 12.43
N PHE A 64 14.55 18.21 11.87
CA PHE A 64 15.98 18.09 12.18
C PHE A 64 16.80 18.52 10.95
N PHE A 65 16.46 19.69 10.40
CA PHE A 65 17.36 20.62 9.69
C PHE A 65 16.74 22.01 9.78
#